data_AF-A0A1Q7MK84-F1
#
_entry.id   AF-A0A1Q7MK84-F1
#
_cell.length_a   1.000
_cell.length_b   1.000
_cell.length_c   1.000
_cell.angle_alpha   90.00
_cell.angle_beta   90.00
_cell.angle_gamma   90.00
#
_symmetry.space_group_name_H-M   'P 1'
#
loop_
_entity.id
_entity.type
_entity.pdbx_description
1 polymer ?
#
loop_
_entity_poly.entity_id
_entity_poly.type
_entity_poly.pdbx_seq_one_letter_code
_entity_poly.pdbx_strand_id
1 'polypeptide(L)'
;MAESNLARLVPGYGYGETRKTLDTDRRVRDILRIELGKGVMSMQEVVDVAQRANQRSMVEEARRVKDEIEQFIDDIRTAPAAFHRDVRKDEAERLVEFDTQVIRQCKEVVVAASLLHEKFLKSEPQDIIGEVPSVRKLVRDARGKYKDREAVLKEVQGAEAYV
;
A
#
# COMPACT_ATOMS: atom_id res chain seq x y z
N MET A 1 2.13 3.43 22.44
CA MET A 1 3.31 2.77 21.83
C MET A 1 3.20 2.62 20.31
N ALA A 2 2.02 2.34 19.74
CA ALA A 2 1.84 2.29 18.28
C ALA A 2 2.13 3.63 17.57
N GLU A 3 1.65 4.73 18.14
CA GLU A 3 1.81 6.08 17.61
C GLU A 3 3.28 6.53 17.52
N SER A 4 4.14 6.13 18.47
CA SER A 4 5.58 6.48 18.41
C SER A 4 6.35 5.75 17.31
N ASN A 5 5.88 4.57 16.90
CA ASN A 5 6.46 3.85 15.77
C ASN A 5 5.98 4.44 14.44
N LEU A 6 4.72 4.88 14.36
CA LEU A 6 4.19 5.59 13.20
C LEU A 6 4.81 6.97 13.03
N ALA A 7 5.02 7.74 14.10
CA ALA A 7 5.68 9.04 14.03
C ALA A 7 7.13 8.96 13.50
N ARG A 8 7.79 7.80 13.64
CA ARG A 8 9.10 7.52 13.00
C ARG A 8 8.99 7.21 11.52
N LEU A 9 7.89 6.58 11.09
CA LEU A 9 7.63 6.22 9.70
C LEU A 9 7.03 7.38 8.89
N VAL A 10 6.21 8.19 9.56
CA VAL A 10 5.47 9.33 9.04
C VAL A 10 5.81 10.52 9.95
N PRO A 11 6.79 11.35 9.62
CA PRO A 11 7.12 12.53 10.43
C PRO A 11 5.88 13.39 10.65
N GLY A 12 5.67 13.90 11.88
CA GLY A 12 4.52 14.75 12.24
C GLY A 12 3.15 14.07 12.20
N TYR A 13 3.11 12.74 12.27
CA TYR A 13 1.90 11.96 12.41
C TYR A 13 1.10 12.34 13.67
N GLY A 14 -0.21 12.54 13.53
CA GLY A 14 -1.15 12.66 14.65
C GLY A 14 -2.51 13.20 14.23
N TYR A 15 -3.58 12.51 14.63
CA TYR A 15 -4.98 12.92 14.37
C TYR A 15 -5.57 13.83 15.47
N GLY A 16 -4.80 14.17 16.50
CA GLY A 16 -5.28 14.92 17.68
C GLY A 16 -5.58 16.41 17.45
N GLU A 17 -5.27 16.96 16.27
CA GLU A 17 -5.57 18.35 15.89
C GLU A 17 -6.03 18.39 14.43
N THR A 18 -7.08 19.16 14.13
CA THR A 18 -7.67 19.28 12.79
C THR A 18 -6.64 19.52 11.67
N ARG A 19 -5.70 20.46 11.91
CA ARG A 19 -4.64 20.77 10.93
C ARG A 19 -3.68 19.59 10.73
N LYS A 20 -3.41 18.82 11.78
CA LYS A 20 -2.54 17.64 11.72
C LYS A 20 -3.24 16.44 11.07
N THR A 21 -4.57 16.36 11.12
CA THR A 21 -5.36 15.28 10.48
C THR A 21 -5.18 15.26 8.96
N LEU A 22 -5.30 16.41 8.29
CA LEU A 22 -5.08 16.53 6.84
C LEU A 22 -3.64 16.21 6.45
N ASP A 23 -2.70 16.81 7.17
CA ASP A 23 -1.28 16.62 6.91
C ASP A 23 -0.87 15.16 7.16
N THR A 24 -1.44 14.52 8.18
CA THR A 24 -1.21 13.10 8.50
C THR A 24 -1.73 12.20 7.38
N ASP A 25 -3.00 12.35 6.99
CA ASP A 25 -3.58 11.52 5.93
C ASP A 25 -2.86 11.71 4.59
N ARG A 26 -2.50 12.95 4.24
CA ARG A 26 -1.69 13.23 3.06
C ARG A 26 -0.34 12.52 3.12
N ARG A 27 0.39 12.63 4.23
CA ARG A 27 1.71 12.01 4.40
C ARG A 27 1.64 10.48 4.37
N VAL A 28 0.62 9.89 4.98
CA VAL A 28 0.37 8.44 4.92
C VAL A 28 0.18 8.02 3.46
N ARG A 29 -0.71 8.70 2.71
CA ARG A 29 -0.92 8.41 1.28
C ARG A 29 0.35 8.58 0.45
N ASP A 30 1.14 9.64 0.69
CA ASP A 30 2.40 9.86 -0.01
C ASP A 30 3.41 8.73 0.26
N ILE A 31 3.56 8.28 1.51
CA ILE A 31 4.44 7.17 1.86
C ILE A 31 3.97 5.86 1.21
N LEU A 32 2.67 5.55 1.27
CA LEU A 32 2.12 4.35 0.64
C LEU A 32 2.40 4.34 -0.87
N ARG A 33 2.21 5.47 -1.55
CA ARG A 33 2.49 5.61 -2.98
C ARG A 33 3.98 5.44 -3.30
N ILE A 34 4.86 6.04 -2.50
CA ILE A 34 6.31 5.90 -2.67
C ILE A 34 6.74 4.45 -2.48
N GLU A 35 6.28 3.78 -1.43
CA GLU A 35 6.62 2.38 -1.16
C GLU A 35 6.09 1.46 -2.27
N LEU A 36 4.80 1.54 -2.61
CA LEU A 36 4.22 0.75 -3.70
C LEU A 36 4.91 1.02 -5.04
N GLY A 37 5.36 2.25 -5.29
CA GLY A 37 6.16 2.60 -6.46
C GLY A 37 7.45 1.78 -6.59
N LYS A 38 8.09 1.44 -5.47
CA LYS A 38 9.24 0.51 -5.47
C LYS A 38 8.82 -0.89 -5.90
N GLY A 39 7.63 -1.35 -5.47
CA GLY A 39 7.04 -2.61 -5.91
C GLY A 39 6.78 -2.65 -7.42
N VAL A 40 6.26 -1.55 -8.00
CA VAL A 40 6.11 -1.40 -9.46
C VAL A 40 7.45 -1.55 -10.16
N MET A 41 8.50 -0.89 -9.67
CA MET A 41 9.85 -0.99 -10.24
C MET A 41 10.37 -2.43 -10.20
N SER A 42 10.27 -3.13 -9.05
CA SER A 42 10.69 -4.54 -8.96
C SER A 42 9.91 -5.45 -9.90
N MET A 43 8.59 -5.25 -10.04
CA MET A 43 7.80 -6.04 -10.98
C MET A 43 8.12 -5.71 -12.45
N GLN A 44 8.46 -4.47 -12.77
CA GLN A 44 8.95 -4.10 -14.11
C GLN A 44 10.27 -4.83 -14.42
N GLU A 45 11.18 -4.93 -13.47
CA GLU A 45 12.43 -5.68 -13.65
C GLU A 45 12.15 -7.19 -13.89
N VAL A 46 11.19 -7.77 -13.17
CA VAL A 46 10.73 -9.16 -13.42
C VAL A 46 10.17 -9.31 -14.83
N VAL A 47 9.35 -8.36 -15.30
CA VAL A 47 8.83 -8.36 -16.68
C VAL A 47 9.97 -8.34 -17.69
N ASP A 48 10.95 -7.46 -17.51
CA ASP A 48 12.08 -7.30 -18.43
C ASP A 48 12.94 -8.57 -18.49
N VAL A 49 13.22 -9.21 -17.35
CA VAL A 49 13.96 -10.47 -17.28
C VAL A 49 13.18 -11.59 -17.97
N ALA A 50 11.88 -11.72 -17.69
CA ALA A 50 11.02 -12.73 -18.30
C ALA A 50 10.92 -12.55 -19.83
N GLN A 51 10.88 -11.31 -20.31
CA GLN A 51 10.91 -10.99 -21.74
C GLN A 51 12.21 -11.44 -22.41
N ARG A 52 13.36 -11.13 -21.80
CA ARG A 52 14.68 -11.56 -22.32
C ARG A 52 14.82 -13.08 -22.38
N ALA A 53 14.17 -13.78 -21.44
CA ALA A 53 14.12 -15.24 -21.42
C ALA A 53 13.03 -15.85 -22.34
N ASN A 54 12.31 -15.06 -23.13
CA ASN A 54 11.19 -15.51 -23.99
C ASN A 54 10.04 -16.24 -23.24
N GLN A 55 9.86 -15.96 -21.96
CA GLN A 55 8.86 -16.60 -21.10
C GLN A 55 7.53 -15.83 -21.16
N ARG A 56 6.77 -15.98 -22.25
CA ARG A 56 5.56 -15.17 -22.51
C ARG A 56 4.50 -15.24 -21.41
N SER A 57 4.21 -16.43 -20.89
CA SER A 57 3.25 -16.60 -19.80
C SER A 57 3.65 -15.83 -18.54
N MET A 58 4.95 -15.83 -18.24
CA MET A 58 5.49 -15.08 -17.11
C MET A 58 5.36 -13.57 -17.31
N VAL A 59 5.69 -13.09 -18.52
CA VAL A 59 5.58 -11.67 -18.87
C VAL A 59 4.16 -11.18 -18.62
N GLU A 60 3.16 -11.95 -19.03
CA GLU A 60 1.75 -11.61 -18.80
C GLU A 60 1.39 -11.58 -17.31
N GLU A 61 1.78 -12.59 -16.53
CA GLU A 61 1.48 -12.63 -15.10
C GLU A 61 2.20 -11.52 -14.31
N ALA A 62 3.48 -11.28 -14.57
CA ALA A 62 4.24 -10.23 -13.92
C ALA A 62 3.69 -8.83 -14.27
N ARG A 63 3.29 -8.61 -15.53
CA ARG A 63 2.60 -7.37 -15.95
C ARG A 63 1.28 -7.19 -15.23
N ARG A 64 0.46 -8.24 -15.09
CA ARG A 64 -0.81 -8.15 -14.33
C ARG A 64 -0.58 -7.71 -12.89
N VAL A 65 0.44 -8.23 -12.22
CA VAL A 65 0.77 -7.81 -10.85
C VAL A 65 1.25 -6.36 -10.82
N LYS A 66 2.13 -5.98 -11.75
CA LYS A 66 2.58 -4.59 -11.90
C LYS A 66 1.39 -3.62 -12.06
N ASP A 67 0.51 -3.92 -13.00
CA ASP A 67 -0.67 -3.09 -13.31
C ASP A 67 -1.64 -3.05 -12.11
N GLU A 68 -1.79 -4.14 -11.36
CA GLU A 68 -2.59 -4.15 -10.12
C GLU A 68 -1.98 -3.25 -9.02
N ILE A 69 -0.64 -3.16 -8.92
CA ILE A 69 0.04 -2.24 -8.01
C ILE A 69 -0.14 -0.78 -8.48
N GLU A 70 0.02 -0.52 -9.79
CA GLU A 70 -0.21 0.81 -10.37
C GLU A 70 -1.64 1.29 -10.13
N GLN A 71 -2.63 0.41 -10.34
CA GLN A 71 -4.02 0.71 -10.04
C GLN A 71 -4.23 0.99 -8.54
N PHE A 72 -3.54 0.28 -7.65
CA PHE A 72 -3.62 0.55 -6.21
C PHE A 72 -3.02 1.93 -5.86
N ILE A 73 -1.91 2.31 -6.47
CA ILE A 73 -1.34 3.66 -6.32
C ILE A 73 -2.33 4.73 -6.79
N ASP A 74 -3.04 4.47 -7.89
CA ASP A 74 -4.05 5.37 -8.43
C ASP A 74 -5.28 5.49 -7.54
N ASP A 75 -5.75 4.39 -6.94
CA ASP A 75 -6.79 4.42 -5.93
C ASP A 75 -6.39 5.33 -4.75
N ILE A 76 -5.15 5.19 -4.25
CA ILE A 76 -4.64 6.03 -3.16
C ILE A 76 -4.57 7.52 -3.56
N ARG A 77 -4.18 7.79 -4.81
CA ARG A 77 -4.05 9.15 -5.35
C ARG A 77 -5.39 9.84 -5.52
N THR A 78 -6.41 9.10 -5.95
CA THR A 78 -7.75 9.61 -6.27
C THR A 78 -8.71 9.55 -5.08
N ALA A 79 -8.32 8.87 -4.00
CA ALA A 79 -9.07 8.84 -2.75
C ALA A 79 -9.36 10.26 -2.24
N PRO A 80 -10.59 10.54 -1.78
CA PRO A 80 -10.94 11.84 -1.21
C PRO A 80 -10.05 12.14 0.00
N ALA A 81 -9.66 13.40 0.18
CA ALA A 81 -8.89 13.79 1.34
C ALA A 81 -9.68 13.64 2.64
N ALA A 82 -8.97 13.30 3.73
CA ALA A 82 -9.56 13.25 5.07
C ALA A 82 -10.05 14.64 5.57
N PHE A 83 -10.73 14.62 6.71
CA PHE A 83 -11.60 15.66 7.28
C PHE A 83 -10.92 17.00 7.62
N HIS A 84 -11.74 18.01 7.90
CA HIS A 84 -11.38 19.25 8.59
C HIS A 84 -11.99 19.29 10.00
N ARG A 85 -11.78 18.25 10.82
CA ARG A 85 -12.25 18.24 12.22
C ARG A 85 -11.27 17.58 13.18
N ASP A 86 -11.44 17.87 14.45
CA ASP A 86 -10.74 17.18 15.54
C ASP A 86 -11.30 15.77 15.67
N VAL A 87 -10.40 14.79 15.68
CA VAL A 87 -10.74 13.37 15.80
C VAL A 87 -10.73 13.01 17.28
N ARG A 88 -11.77 12.31 17.77
CA ARG A 88 -11.79 11.87 19.16
C ARG A 88 -10.65 10.90 19.41
N LYS A 89 -10.20 10.80 20.66
CA LYS A 89 -9.03 9.98 21.01
C LYS A 89 -9.19 8.51 20.61
N ASP A 90 -10.37 7.93 20.82
CA ASP A 90 -10.72 6.56 20.44
C ASP A 90 -10.76 6.35 18.91
N GLU A 91 -11.30 7.32 18.17
CA GLU A 91 -11.27 7.35 16.70
C GLU A 91 -9.82 7.45 16.19
N ALA A 92 -8.99 8.29 16.80
CA ALA A 92 -7.59 8.49 16.45
C ALA A 92 -6.77 7.22 16.70
N GLU A 93 -6.96 6.54 17.83
CA GLU A 93 -6.30 5.27 18.14
C GLU A 93 -6.65 4.18 17.11
N ARG A 94 -7.92 4.09 16.70
CA ARG A 94 -8.35 3.19 15.61
C ARG A 94 -7.65 3.52 14.30
N LEU A 95 -7.60 4.79 13.91
CA LEU A 95 -6.91 5.23 12.67
C LEU A 95 -5.41 4.91 12.71
N VAL A 96 -4.75 5.09 13.86
CA VAL A 96 -3.35 4.68 14.09
C VAL A 96 -3.14 3.20 13.84
N GLU A 97 -4.04 2.36 14.32
CA GLU A 97 -3.95 0.92 14.11
C GLU A 97 -4.11 0.56 12.63
N PHE A 98 -5.09 1.14 11.93
CA PHE A 98 -5.31 0.91 10.51
C PHE A 98 -4.13 1.40 9.66
N ASP A 99 -3.62 2.61 9.91
CA ASP A 99 -2.47 3.18 9.20
C ASP A 99 -1.24 2.28 9.36
N THR A 100 -1.01 1.75 10.56
CA THR A 100 0.07 0.78 10.81
C THR A 100 -0.10 -0.49 9.98
N GLN A 101 -1.30 -1.06 9.97
CA GLN A 101 -1.59 -2.31 9.25
C GLN A 101 -1.44 -2.14 7.73
N VAL A 102 -1.97 -1.05 7.17
CA VAL A 102 -1.86 -0.74 5.74
C VAL A 102 -0.41 -0.52 5.32
N ILE A 103 0.35 0.28 6.07
CA ILE A 103 1.77 0.52 5.79
C ILE A 103 2.57 -0.79 5.82
N ARG A 104 2.30 -1.64 6.82
CA ARG A 104 2.95 -2.95 6.92
C ARG A 104 2.65 -3.83 5.71
N GLN A 105 1.38 -3.96 5.32
CA GLN A 105 1.00 -4.79 4.18
C GLN A 105 1.58 -4.27 2.86
N CYS A 106 1.63 -2.95 2.66
CA CYS A 106 2.29 -2.39 1.48
C CYS A 106 3.79 -2.71 1.47
N LYS A 107 4.46 -2.69 2.62
CA LYS A 107 5.86 -3.15 2.73
C LYS A 107 6.01 -4.63 2.42
N GLU A 108 5.10 -5.48 2.86
CA GLU A 108 5.11 -6.92 2.55
C GLU A 108 4.98 -7.16 1.04
N VAL A 109 4.15 -6.40 0.33
CA VAL A 109 4.07 -6.42 -1.14
C VAL A 109 5.41 -6.07 -1.78
N VAL A 110 6.04 -4.96 -1.34
CA VAL A 110 7.32 -4.50 -1.90
C VAL A 110 8.42 -5.54 -1.67
N VAL A 111 8.53 -6.07 -0.44
CA VAL A 111 9.51 -7.10 -0.11
C VAL A 111 9.28 -8.34 -0.96
N ALA A 112 8.03 -8.80 -1.13
CA ALA A 112 7.74 -9.96 -1.96
C ALA A 112 8.10 -9.73 -3.43
N ALA A 113 7.79 -8.54 -3.98
CA ALA A 113 8.16 -8.17 -5.35
C ALA A 113 9.68 -8.10 -5.54
N SER A 114 10.41 -7.53 -4.59
CA SER A 114 11.88 -7.46 -4.64
C SER A 114 12.52 -8.84 -4.51
N LEU A 115 12.03 -9.70 -3.61
CA LEU A 115 12.50 -11.08 -3.48
C LEU A 115 12.23 -11.89 -4.76
N LEU A 116 11.07 -11.67 -5.39
CA LEU A 116 10.76 -12.27 -6.69
C LEU A 116 11.81 -11.84 -7.72
N HIS A 117 12.06 -10.54 -7.86
CA HIS A 117 13.11 -10.03 -8.75
C HIS A 117 14.49 -10.67 -8.44
N GLU A 118 14.92 -10.71 -7.19
CA GLU A 118 16.20 -11.31 -6.81
C GLU A 118 16.30 -12.79 -7.18
N LYS A 119 15.22 -13.56 -7.03
CA LYS A 119 15.18 -14.96 -7.45
C LYS A 119 15.33 -15.08 -8.96
N PHE A 120 14.69 -14.21 -9.74
CA PHE A 120 14.80 -14.20 -11.20
C PHE A 120 16.21 -13.88 -11.70
N LEU A 121 16.99 -13.12 -10.94
CA LEU A 121 18.40 -12.90 -11.27
C LEU A 121 19.28 -14.14 -11.00
N LYS A 122 18.84 -15.06 -10.14
CA LYS A 122 19.64 -16.18 -9.62
C LYS A 122 19.21 -17.55 -10.13
N SER A 123 18.00 -17.69 -10.68
CA SER A 123 17.41 -18.99 -11.03
C SER A 123 16.71 -18.95 -12.39
N GLU A 124 16.37 -20.12 -12.95
CA GLU A 124 15.64 -20.17 -14.21
C GLU A 124 14.19 -19.67 -13.99
N PRO A 125 13.68 -18.79 -14.87
CA PRO A 125 12.35 -18.19 -14.75
C PRO A 125 11.19 -19.18 -14.50
N GLN A 126 11.27 -20.38 -15.07
CA GLN A 126 10.23 -21.40 -14.95
C GLN A 126 10.05 -21.93 -13.52
N ASP A 127 11.09 -21.87 -12.68
CA ASP A 127 11.03 -22.35 -11.30
C ASP A 127 10.30 -21.37 -10.37
N ILE A 128 10.10 -20.13 -10.82
CA ILE A 128 9.60 -19.02 -10.00
C ILE A 128 8.16 -18.64 -10.39
N ILE A 129 7.62 -19.20 -11.48
CA ILE A 129 6.28 -18.84 -11.98
C ILE A 129 5.16 -19.04 -10.96
N GLY A 130 5.30 -20.05 -10.11
CA GLY A 130 4.36 -20.34 -9.02
C GLY A 130 4.35 -19.29 -7.90
N GLU A 131 5.33 -18.39 -7.85
CA GLU A 131 5.45 -17.38 -6.80
C GLU A 131 4.77 -16.05 -7.16
N VAL A 132 4.59 -15.74 -8.45
CA VAL A 132 3.90 -14.52 -8.93
C VAL A 132 2.47 -14.39 -8.38
N PRO A 133 1.64 -15.47 -8.36
CA PRO A 133 0.31 -15.41 -7.77
C PRO A 133 0.31 -15.04 -6.27
N SER A 134 1.36 -15.37 -5.54
CA SER A 134 1.49 -15.02 -4.11
C SER A 134 1.69 -13.51 -3.93
N VAL A 135 2.52 -12.88 -4.77
CA VAL A 135 2.69 -11.41 -4.78
C VAL A 135 1.36 -10.74 -5.14
N ARG A 136 0.65 -11.26 -6.15
CA ARG A 136 -0.67 -10.77 -6.54
C ARG A 136 -1.68 -10.81 -5.39
N LYS A 137 -1.71 -11.91 -4.63
CA LYS A 137 -2.58 -12.06 -3.47
C LYS A 137 -2.26 -10.98 -2.42
N LEU A 138 -0.98 -10.76 -2.12
CA LEU A 138 -0.55 -9.71 -1.18
C LEU A 138 -1.01 -8.31 -1.63
N VAL A 139 -0.93 -8.01 -2.93
CA VAL A 139 -1.42 -6.73 -3.49
C VAL A 139 -2.92 -6.58 -3.24
N ARG A 140 -3.71 -7.64 -3.46
CA ARG A 140 -5.16 -7.63 -3.24
C ARG A 140 -5.52 -7.48 -1.77
N ASP A 141 -4.82 -8.20 -0.89
CA ASP A 141 -5.03 -8.14 0.55
C ASP A 141 -4.70 -6.73 1.08
N ALA A 142 -3.58 -6.14 0.64
CA ALA A 142 -3.17 -4.78 1.00
C ALA A 142 -4.16 -3.72 0.49
N ARG A 143 -4.64 -3.86 -0.76
CA ARG A 143 -5.66 -2.97 -1.35
C ARG A 143 -6.99 -3.09 -0.63
N GLY A 144 -7.39 -4.31 -0.24
CA GLY A 144 -8.58 -4.54 0.60
C GLY A 144 -8.48 -3.79 1.93
N LYS A 145 -7.34 -3.90 2.60
CA LYS A 145 -7.12 -3.21 3.87
C LYS A 145 -7.10 -1.68 3.76
N TYR A 146 -6.59 -1.16 2.65
CA TYR A 146 -6.68 0.27 2.36
C TYR A 146 -8.14 0.73 2.21
N LYS A 147 -8.99 -0.07 1.55
CA LYS A 147 -10.43 0.24 1.47
C LYS A 147 -11.11 0.20 2.83
N ASP A 148 -10.72 -0.73 3.71
CA ASP A 148 -11.21 -0.74 5.10
C ASP A 148 -10.83 0.55 5.83
N ARG A 149 -9.59 1.02 5.65
CA ARG A 149 -9.13 2.31 6.18
C ARG A 149 -9.98 3.46 5.63
N GLU A 150 -10.27 3.49 4.33
CA GLU A 150 -11.15 4.51 3.75
C GLU A 150 -12.57 4.47 4.31
N ALA A 151 -13.10 3.27 4.60
CA ALA A 151 -14.42 3.11 5.21
C ALA A 151 -14.44 3.68 6.64
N VAL A 152 -13.43 3.35 7.46
CA VAL A 152 -13.28 3.92 8.80
C VAL A 152 -13.14 5.43 8.75
N LEU A 153 -12.37 5.95 7.78
CA LEU A 153 -12.30 7.39 7.59
C LEU A 153 -13.69 7.98 7.28
N LYS A 154 -14.45 7.39 6.36
CA LYS A 154 -15.82 7.85 6.05
C LYS A 154 -16.77 7.78 7.25
N GLU A 155 -16.68 6.74 8.09
CA GLU A 155 -17.46 6.64 9.33
C GLU A 155 -17.14 7.80 10.28
N VAL A 156 -15.85 8.07 10.48
CA VAL A 156 -15.37 9.21 11.27
C VAL A 156 -15.84 10.53 10.63
N GLN A 157 -15.99 10.62 9.30
CA GLN A 157 -16.55 11.81 8.64
C GLN A 157 -18.06 11.98 8.87
N GLY A 158 -18.83 10.89 8.77
CA GLY A 158 -20.29 10.92 8.73
C GLY A 158 -20.97 11.08 10.08
N ALA A 159 -20.25 10.92 11.20
CA ALA A 159 -20.79 11.01 12.55
C ALA A 159 -21.37 12.38 12.94
N GLU A 160 -21.23 13.42 12.10
CA GLU A 160 -21.88 14.75 12.29
C GLU A 160 -23.20 14.91 11.52
N ALA A 161 -23.63 13.98 10.66
CA ALA A 161 -24.90 14.16 9.95
C ALA A 161 -26.16 14.02 10.84
N TYR A 162 -25.98 13.71 12.13
CA TYR A 162 -27.03 13.54 13.12
C TYR A 162 -26.63 14.17 14.47
N VAL A 163 -26.43 15.48 14.52
CA VAL A 163 -26.54 16.29 15.75
C VAL A 163 -27.25 17.60 15.44
#